data_AF-A0A0C2S5S6-F1
#
_entry.id   AF-A0A0C2S5S6-F1
#
_cell.length_a   1.000
_cell.length_b   1.000
_cell.length_c   1.000
_cell.angle_alpha   90.00
_cell.angle_beta   90.00
_cell.angle_gamma   90.00
#
_symmetry.space_group_name_H-M   'P 1'
#
loop_
_entity.id
_entity.type
_entity.pdbx_description
1 polymer ?
#
loop_
_entity_poly.entity_id
_entity_poly.type
_entity_poly.pdbx_seq_one_letter_code
_entity_poly.pdbx_strand_id
1 'polypeptide(L)'
;SPTTTRPVPHSTRRDRSARVALQNIDTFLGEDAVIITALDNIPFNRHEELLSMSREELVNVALDLNSKLPQALSIDTSEDRPFTFIRNAIEVLV
;
A
#
# COMPACT_ATOMS: atom_id res chain seq x y z
N SER A 1 18.58 -19.44 50.09
CA SER A 1 18.13 -18.07 49.76
C SER A 1 17.19 -18.11 48.57
N PRO A 2 16.01 -17.49 48.63
CA PRO A 2 15.00 -17.60 47.59
C PRO A 2 15.24 -16.58 46.45
N THR A 3 14.77 -16.99 45.28
CA THR A 3 14.76 -16.33 43.97
C THR A 3 14.02 -14.99 43.99
N THR A 4 14.55 -13.96 43.31
CA THR A 4 13.78 -12.78 42.92
C THR A 4 14.14 -12.40 41.49
N THR A 5 13.43 -13.01 40.54
CA THR A 5 13.40 -12.58 39.14
C THR A 5 12.45 -11.39 39.05
N ARG A 6 13.00 -10.20 38.82
CA ARG A 6 12.22 -8.98 38.61
C ARG A 6 11.51 -9.09 37.26
N PRO A 7 10.18 -8.91 37.15
CA PRO A 7 9.52 -8.87 35.86
C PRO A 7 9.93 -7.59 35.14
N VAL A 8 10.51 -7.74 33.95
CA VAL A 8 10.75 -6.62 33.03
C VAL A 8 9.39 -6.13 32.57
N PRO A 9 9.05 -4.84 32.69
CA PRO A 9 7.81 -4.34 32.12
C PRO A 9 7.88 -4.57 30.61
N HIS A 10 6.98 -5.41 30.10
CA HIS A 10 6.75 -5.54 28.67
C HIS A 10 6.34 -4.16 28.18
N SER A 11 7.29 -3.45 27.59
CA SER A 11 7.03 -2.27 26.80
C SER A 11 6.01 -2.71 25.75
N THR A 12 4.76 -2.29 25.92
CA THR A 12 3.75 -2.35 24.88
C THR A 12 4.29 -1.48 23.76
N ARG A 13 5.13 -2.07 22.88
CA ARG A 13 5.41 -1.49 21.58
C ARG A 13 4.05 -1.24 20.99
N ARG A 14 3.64 0.03 20.92
CA ARG A 14 2.55 0.43 20.03
C ARG A 14 2.95 -0.15 18.69
N ASP A 15 2.17 -1.11 18.22
CA ASP A 15 2.32 -1.67 16.90
C ASP A 15 2.09 -0.50 15.94
N ARG A 16 3.17 0.17 15.56
CA ARG A 16 3.09 1.28 14.62
C ARG A 16 2.93 0.58 13.28
N SER A 17 1.68 0.44 12.84
CA SER A 17 1.37 0.01 11.47
C SER A 17 2.33 0.70 10.52
N ALA A 18 3.02 -0.09 9.70
CA ALA A 18 4.01 0.43 8.78
C ALA A 18 3.30 1.38 7.80
N ARG A 19 3.85 2.58 7.65
CA ARG A 19 3.34 3.61 6.72
C ARG A 19 4.31 3.72 5.56
N VAL A 20 3.77 3.90 4.38
CA VAL A 20 4.55 4.07 3.15
C VAL A 20 4.08 5.33 2.43
N ALA A 21 4.98 5.97 1.70
CA ALA A 21 4.62 7.06 0.81
C ALA A 21 5.03 6.69 -0.61
N LEU A 22 4.11 6.84 -1.56
CA LEU A 22 4.40 6.71 -2.99
C LEU A 22 4.89 8.07 -3.50
N GLN A 23 6.01 8.06 -4.22
CA GLN A 23 6.55 9.23 -4.87
C GLN A 23 6.42 9.06 -6.38
N ASN A 24 5.62 9.93 -7.00
CA ASN A 24 5.43 9.98 -8.44
C ASN A 24 5.93 11.32 -8.99
N ILE A 25 6.47 11.29 -10.21
CA ILE A 25 6.81 12.50 -10.97
C ILE A 25 5.66 12.76 -11.94
N ASP A 26 5.09 13.95 -11.88
CA ASP A 26 4.03 14.36 -12.79
C ASP A 26 4.55 15.42 -13.76
N THR A 27 4.98 14.97 -14.94
CA THR A 27 5.50 15.84 -15.98
C THR A 27 4.44 16.75 -16.60
N PHE A 28 3.14 16.48 -16.35
CA PHE A 28 2.06 17.37 -16.77
C PHE A 28 1.92 18.58 -15.86
N LEU A 29 2.22 18.44 -14.56
CA LEU A 29 2.27 19.56 -13.61
C LEU A 29 3.55 20.40 -13.71
N GLY A 30 4.59 19.86 -14.34
CA GLY A 30 5.86 20.55 -14.63
C GLY A 30 7.06 19.61 -14.49
N GLU A 31 8.22 20.02 -15.02
CA GLU A 31 9.44 19.19 -15.05
C GLU A 31 9.95 18.82 -13.64
N ASP A 32 9.60 19.61 -12.61
CA ASP A 32 10.04 19.43 -11.22
C ASP A 32 8.88 19.07 -10.26
N ALA A 33 7.71 18.68 -10.77
CA ALA A 33 6.56 18.39 -9.92
C ALA A 33 6.64 16.96 -9.34
N VAL A 34 6.70 16.89 -8.01
CA VAL A 34 6.69 15.63 -7.26
C VAL A 34 5.39 15.49 -6.48
N ILE A 35 4.69 14.38 -6.71
CA ILE A 35 3.48 14.02 -5.96
C ILE A 35 3.87 12.97 -4.92
N ILE A 36 3.65 13.30 -3.64
CA ILE A 36 3.81 12.37 -2.53
C ILE A 36 2.44 11.94 -2.03
N THR A 37 2.13 10.66 -2.17
CA THR A 37 0.89 10.06 -1.65
C THR A 37 1.21 9.23 -0.42
N ALA A 38 0.77 9.68 0.75
CA ALA A 38 0.95 8.94 1.99
C ALA A 38 -0.14 7.86 2.15
N LEU A 39 0.29 6.62 2.37
CA LEU A 39 -0.58 5.48 2.65
C LEU A 39 -0.49 5.11 4.13
N ASP A 40 -1.66 4.93 4.74
CA ASP A 40 -1.77 4.59 6.16
C ASP A 40 -1.37 3.13 6.46
N ASN A 41 -1.41 2.28 5.43
CA ASN A 41 -1.03 0.87 5.47
C ASN A 41 -0.21 0.51 4.23
N ILE A 42 0.59 -0.55 4.34
CA ILE A 42 1.24 -1.17 3.17
C ILE A 42 0.16 -1.96 2.40
N PRO A 43 -0.03 -1.70 1.09
CA PRO A 43 -1.10 -2.33 0.31
C PRO A 43 -0.92 -3.86 0.14
N PHE A 44 0.31 -4.37 0.19
CA PHE A 44 0.64 -5.80 0.25
C PHE A 44 2.05 -5.98 0.82
N ASN A 45 2.31 -7.07 1.54
CA ASN A 45 3.58 -7.19 2.27
C ASN A 45 4.73 -7.68 1.37
N ARG A 46 4.41 -8.41 0.29
CA ARG A 46 5.40 -8.91 -0.67
C ARG A 46 4.84 -8.99 -2.09
N HIS A 47 5.72 -8.93 -3.08
CA HIS A 47 5.33 -9.05 -4.48
C HIS A 47 4.69 -10.42 -4.79
N GLU A 48 5.11 -11.51 -4.12
CA GLU A 48 4.50 -12.83 -4.36
C GLU A 48 3.02 -12.90 -3.93
N GLU A 49 2.63 -12.10 -2.93
CA GLU A 49 1.26 -11.99 -2.46
C GLU A 49 0.37 -11.43 -3.58
N LEU A 50 0.82 -10.36 -4.23
CA LEU A 50 0.13 -9.71 -5.36
C LEU A 50 -0.10 -10.67 -6.54
N LEU A 51 0.84 -11.58 -6.80
CA LEU A 51 0.71 -12.58 -7.87
C LEU A 51 -0.37 -13.64 -7.57
N SER A 52 -0.60 -13.91 -6.28
CA SER A 52 -1.54 -14.93 -5.80
C SER A 52 -2.95 -14.41 -5.52
N MET A 53 -3.14 -13.08 -5.46
CA MET A 53 -4.43 -12.45 -5.17
C MET A 53 -5.49 -12.77 -6.24
N SER A 54 -6.70 -13.04 -5.75
CA SER A 54 -7.91 -13.09 -6.56
C SER A 54 -8.25 -11.71 -7.14
N ARG A 55 -9.17 -11.67 -8.12
CA ARG A 55 -9.65 -10.40 -8.69
C ARG A 55 -10.29 -9.51 -7.62
N GLU A 56 -11.06 -10.08 -6.70
CA GLU A 56 -11.74 -9.33 -5.63
C GLU A 56 -10.73 -8.67 -4.69
N GLU A 57 -9.69 -9.40 -4.30
CA GLU A 57 -8.59 -8.85 -3.48
C GLU A 57 -7.85 -7.73 -4.22
N LEU A 58 -7.54 -7.91 -5.51
CA LEU A 58 -6.91 -6.87 -6.33
C LEU A 58 -7.78 -5.60 -6.45
N VAL A 59 -9.09 -5.76 -6.60
CA VAL A 59 -10.02 -4.62 -6.64
C VAL A 59 -10.04 -3.89 -5.31
N ASN A 60 -10.06 -4.60 -4.17
CA ASN A 60 -10.03 -3.96 -2.86
C ASN A 60 -8.75 -3.14 -2.65
N VAL A 61 -7.59 -3.72 -2.98
CA VAL A 61 -6.30 -2.99 -2.93
C VAL A 61 -6.33 -1.76 -3.84
N ALA A 62 -6.84 -1.90 -5.07
CA ALA A 62 -6.96 -0.78 -6.01
C ALA A 62 -7.90 0.32 -5.51
N LEU A 63 -9.01 -0.02 -4.86
CA LEU A 63 -9.93 0.96 -4.26
C LEU A 63 -9.28 1.71 -3.09
N ASP A 64 -8.55 0.99 -2.22
CA ASP A 64 -7.81 1.60 -1.13
C ASP A 64 -6.75 2.59 -1.64
N LEU A 65 -6.01 2.21 -2.69
CA LEU A 65 -5.07 3.10 -3.38
C LEU A 65 -5.80 4.30 -4.00
N ASN A 66 -6.86 4.07 -4.77
CA ASN A 66 -7.64 5.14 -5.42
C ASN A 66 -8.23 6.14 -4.43
N SER A 67 -8.50 5.74 -3.19
CA SER A 67 -8.97 6.66 -2.14
C SER A 67 -7.93 7.72 -1.74
N LYS A 68 -6.65 7.46 -2.06
CA LYS A 68 -5.51 8.32 -1.72
C LYS A 68 -4.82 8.91 -2.94
N LEU A 69 -4.86 8.24 -4.08
CA LEU A 69 -4.21 8.66 -5.31
C LEU A 69 -4.91 9.89 -5.94
N PRO A 70 -4.16 10.77 -6.62
CA PRO A 70 -4.74 11.74 -7.54
C PRO A 70 -5.57 11.04 -8.62
N GLN A 71 -6.59 11.74 -9.14
CA GLN A 71 -7.48 11.20 -10.18
C GLN A 71 -6.71 10.69 -11.41
N ALA A 72 -5.64 11.37 -11.82
CA ALA A 72 -4.83 10.99 -12.96
C ALA A 72 -4.12 9.63 -12.80
N LEU A 73 -3.93 9.17 -11.56
CA LEU A 73 -3.28 7.90 -11.22
C LEU A 73 -4.27 6.83 -10.74
N SER A 74 -5.58 7.11 -10.81
CA SER A 74 -6.58 6.15 -10.36
C SER A 74 -6.64 4.92 -11.27
N ILE A 75 -6.68 3.75 -10.66
CA ILE A 75 -6.77 2.44 -11.32
C ILE A 75 -8.23 2.18 -11.72
N ASP A 76 -8.47 1.88 -12.99
CA ASP A 76 -9.78 1.47 -13.47
C ASP A 76 -10.11 0.04 -12.99
N THR A 77 -11.16 -0.10 -12.18
CA THR A 77 -11.59 -1.36 -11.55
C THR A 77 -12.88 -1.92 -12.15
N SER A 78 -13.33 -1.35 -13.27
CA SER A 78 -14.56 -1.76 -13.97
C SER A 78 -14.57 -3.26 -14.30
N GLU A 79 -15.76 -3.87 -14.35
CA GLU A 79 -15.92 -5.33 -14.51
C GLU A 79 -15.30 -5.88 -15.80
N ASP A 80 -15.26 -5.07 -16.85
CA ASP A 80 -14.66 -5.38 -18.15
C ASP A 80 -13.12 -5.41 -18.10
N ARG A 81 -12.50 -4.84 -17.05
CA ARG A 81 -11.05 -4.91 -16.86
C ARG A 81 -10.63 -6.29 -16.38
N PRO A 82 -9.68 -6.95 -17.10
CA PRO A 82 -9.15 -8.22 -16.67
C PRO A 82 -8.34 -8.04 -15.38
N PHE A 83 -8.33 -9.06 -14.52
CA PHE A 83 -7.57 -8.99 -13.26
C PHE A 83 -6.07 -8.72 -13.48
N THR A 84 -5.50 -9.18 -14.60
CA THR A 84 -4.11 -8.92 -15.00
C THR A 84 -3.83 -7.44 -15.20
N PHE A 85 -4.79 -6.67 -15.72
CA PHE A 85 -4.67 -5.22 -15.86
C PHE A 85 -4.58 -4.55 -14.49
N ILE A 86 -5.50 -4.88 -13.59
CA ILE A 86 -5.56 -4.30 -12.23
C ILE A 86 -4.26 -4.60 -11.48
N ARG A 87 -3.79 -5.86 -11.55
CA ARG A 87 -2.53 -6.27 -10.94
C ARG A 87 -1.32 -5.50 -11.47
N ASN A 88 -1.20 -5.40 -12.80
CA ASN A 88 -0.08 -4.68 -13.41
C ASN A 88 -0.11 -3.18 -13.06
N ALA A 89 -1.30 -2.58 -12.95
CA ALA A 89 -1.44 -1.19 -12.53
C ALA A 89 -0.99 -0.98 -11.07
N ILE A 90 -1.35 -1.90 -10.17
CA ILE A 90 -0.87 -1.89 -8.78
C ILE A 90 0.65 -2.03 -8.74
N GLU A 91 1.23 -2.93 -9.54
CA GLU A 91 2.68 -3.16 -9.60
C GLU A 91 3.46 -1.93 -10.12
N VAL A 92 2.91 -1.18 -11.08
CA VAL A 92 3.55 0.04 -11.59
C VAL A 92 3.56 1.16 -10.54
N LEU A 93 2.60 1.16 -9.62
CA LEU A 93 2.45 2.21 -8.62
C LEU A 93 3.32 2.03 -7.37
N VAL A 94 3.82 0.82 -7.09
CA VAL A 94 4.49 0.43 -5.83
C VAL A 94 5.89 -0.08 -6.10
#